data_AF-A0A1C5S9J0-F1
#
_entry.id   AF-A0A1C5S9J0-F1
#
_cell.length_a   1.000
_cell.length_b   1.000
_cell.length_c   1.000
_cell.angle_alpha   90.00
_cell.angle_beta   90.00
_cell.angle_gamma   90.00
#
_symmetry.space_group_name_H-M   'P 1'
#
loop_
_entity.id
_entity.type
_entity.pdbx_description
1 polymer ?
#
loop_
_entity_poly.entity_id
_entity_poly.type
_entity_poly.pdbx_seq_one_letter_code
_entity_poly.pdbx_strand_id
1 'polypeptide(L)'
;MKRRIFVVCVFVMLLLGVYAVPASADEAIYEASDFVEFKAAVEEINAKTADETYTISLTGDIDFGSAGYNCAFFKNTVILGNGHTINIGSEISNGELRIRNGAVLSLGKNNGSNNENQLKVTVNAPKRSSALLHIGAWEETGILNIYDGVELTGCTTNGSSLGSAVNISNGEFNMYGGDIHGNTNEAVAAMGGAVAGDGRYGKVVFNMYGGSIRDNKTLTNAFGYGGGVFLANAAFNMEGGSIRENIVGKTTDNAQGYGGGVMLYAGEAVLRGGEISNNTSSNFGGGIFTHNGADIVIKTGFSITENSASQGGGLCNNGNSATVEEGAIVANNTAAVKGDDIAHYGNSLTIAPAQSMNMLLSTDHSNHLITGWYLDDPRWQADSAQEIDVTVSLGKVTTFLKAAYGSKYVVTYRFVNDSEGEGLPAEIVALLPADTQEHHVGDTVIPIQPTQLKVAVAGGVWEFKGYDADHKIVEDIITEFVGTWAFKPNKGSLNGTPGTKPKSAAARVEGKEEQLRESGAQNINIPKTGDTTNIKLYSFLFAAPIMILLALFYYRK
;
A
#
# COMPACT_ATOMS: atom_id res chain seq x y z
N MET A 1 14.20 -52.07 -57.78
CA MET A 1 13.09 -51.12 -58.03
C MET A 1 13.72 -49.81 -58.49
N LYS A 2 13.46 -49.23 -59.68
CA LYS A 2 12.23 -48.52 -60.14
C LYS A 2 11.68 -47.57 -59.06
N ARG A 3 11.38 -46.27 -59.22
CA ARG A 3 11.54 -45.18 -60.22
C ARG A 3 11.35 -43.86 -59.41
N ARG A 4 11.70 -42.62 -59.81
CA ARG A 4 12.20 -42.01 -61.06
C ARG A 4 13.17 -40.84 -60.72
N ILE A 5 13.35 -39.87 -61.61
CA ILE A 5 14.06 -38.58 -61.49
C ILE A 5 13.06 -37.46 -61.86
N PHE A 6 13.20 -36.25 -61.32
CA PHE A 6 13.01 -35.02 -62.12
C PHE A 6 13.86 -33.84 -61.58
N VAL A 7 14.53 -33.15 -62.49
CA VAL A 7 15.31 -31.92 -62.29
C VAL A 7 14.66 -30.84 -63.13
N VAL A 8 14.39 -29.65 -62.55
CA VAL A 8 14.20 -28.40 -63.30
C VAL A 8 14.68 -27.22 -62.44
N CYS A 9 15.64 -26.44 -62.94
CA CYS A 9 15.96 -25.09 -62.46
C CYS A 9 14.95 -24.08 -63.04
N VAL A 10 14.65 -22.96 -62.38
CA VAL A 10 14.22 -21.71 -63.08
C VAL A 10 14.27 -20.47 -62.16
N PHE A 11 14.99 -19.46 -62.67
CA PHE A 11 14.89 -18.00 -62.52
C PHE A 11 14.86 -17.29 -61.15
N VAL A 12 15.88 -16.42 -61.02
CA VAL A 12 15.82 -15.11 -60.35
C VAL A 12 14.77 -14.22 -61.02
N MET A 13 13.96 -13.52 -60.23
CA MET A 13 13.47 -12.18 -60.59
C MET A 13 13.93 -11.18 -59.53
N LEU A 14 14.64 -10.15 -59.97
CA LEU A 14 14.85 -8.94 -59.19
C LEU A 14 13.48 -8.28 -58.96
N LEU A 15 13.15 -8.04 -57.71
CA LEU A 15 12.27 -6.94 -57.33
C LEU A 15 13.05 -6.08 -56.35
N LEU A 16 13.78 -5.10 -56.92
CA LEU A 16 14.31 -3.94 -56.19
C LEU A 16 13.14 -3.04 -55.76
N GLY A 17 12.25 -3.58 -54.93
CA GLY A 17 11.52 -2.77 -53.99
C GLY A 17 12.51 -2.34 -52.93
N VAL A 18 13.12 -1.16 -53.11
CA VAL A 18 13.67 -0.42 -51.98
C VAL A 18 12.47 -0.04 -51.14
N TYR A 19 12.06 -0.95 -50.26
CA TYR A 19 11.43 -0.54 -49.01
C TYR A 19 12.49 0.28 -48.29
N ALA A 20 12.47 1.58 -48.58
CA ALA A 20 12.71 2.53 -47.53
C ALA A 20 11.73 2.12 -46.43
N VAL A 21 12.25 1.42 -45.42
CA VAL A 21 11.76 1.62 -44.06
C VAL A 21 11.69 3.15 -43.96
N PRO A 22 10.48 3.74 -43.81
CA PRO A 22 10.43 5.18 -43.63
C PRO A 22 11.37 5.44 -42.46
N ALA A 23 12.41 6.24 -42.69
CA ALA A 23 13.23 6.70 -41.59
C ALA A 23 12.22 7.24 -40.58
N SER A 24 12.24 6.69 -39.36
CA SER A 24 11.40 7.21 -38.29
C SER A 24 11.60 8.70 -38.33
N ALA A 25 10.56 9.47 -38.62
CA ALA A 25 10.67 10.91 -38.55
C ALA A 25 11.17 11.17 -37.13
N ASP A 26 12.31 11.87 -37.01
CA ASP A 26 12.89 12.15 -35.69
C ASP A 26 11.77 12.77 -34.86
N GLU A 27 11.43 12.10 -33.77
CA GLU A 27 10.27 12.47 -32.96
C GLU A 27 10.41 13.94 -32.59
N ALA A 28 9.42 14.76 -32.95
CA ALA A 28 9.52 16.20 -32.77
C ALA A 28 9.41 16.51 -31.27
N ILE A 29 10.57 16.57 -30.61
CA ILE A 29 10.73 16.96 -29.22
C ILE A 29 10.72 18.48 -29.15
N TYR A 30 9.76 19.03 -28.42
CA TYR A 30 9.69 20.44 -28.07
C TYR A 30 10.39 20.61 -26.73
N GLU A 31 11.38 21.48 -26.65
CA GLU A 31 11.98 21.87 -25.38
C GLU A 31 11.24 23.08 -24.79
N ALA A 32 11.09 23.11 -23.47
CA ALA A 32 10.49 24.24 -22.76
C ALA A 32 11.20 24.49 -21.43
N SER A 33 11.78 25.67 -21.28
CA SER A 33 12.46 26.14 -20.06
C SER A 33 11.62 27.10 -19.22
N ASP A 34 10.56 27.69 -19.80
CA ASP A 34 9.62 28.57 -19.12
C ASP A 34 8.17 28.44 -19.63
N PHE A 35 7.25 29.20 -19.02
CA PHE A 35 5.83 29.22 -19.40
C PHE A 35 5.55 29.73 -20.82
N VAL A 36 6.33 30.65 -21.36
CA VAL A 36 6.15 31.17 -22.72
C VAL A 36 6.48 30.10 -23.74
N GLU A 37 7.60 29.40 -23.54
CA GLU A 37 8.02 28.27 -24.38
C GLU A 37 7.06 27.09 -24.26
N PHE A 38 6.69 26.68 -23.05
CA PHE A 38 5.74 25.60 -22.81
C PHE A 38 4.38 25.88 -23.46
N LYS A 39 3.86 27.10 -23.29
CA LYS A 39 2.61 27.52 -23.93
C LYS A 39 2.73 27.49 -25.46
N ALA A 40 3.82 28.01 -26.03
CA ALA A 40 4.03 28.02 -27.47
C ALA A 40 4.10 26.59 -28.04
N ALA A 41 4.78 25.67 -27.37
CA ALA A 41 4.84 24.27 -27.75
C ALA A 41 3.44 23.62 -27.79
N VAL A 42 2.62 23.82 -26.74
CA VAL A 42 1.24 23.30 -26.69
C VAL A 42 0.35 23.92 -27.77
N GLU A 43 0.45 25.23 -28.00
CA GLU A 43 -0.31 25.91 -29.06
C GLU A 43 0.11 25.45 -30.47
N GLU A 44 1.40 25.16 -30.71
CA GLU A 44 1.87 24.59 -31.98
C GLU A 44 1.44 23.13 -32.17
N ILE A 45 1.57 22.29 -31.14
CA ILE A 45 1.13 20.89 -31.13
C ILE A 45 -0.37 20.80 -31.45
N ASN A 46 -1.19 21.62 -30.78
CA ASN A 46 -2.64 21.68 -31.03
C ASN A 46 -3.01 22.13 -32.45
N ALA A 47 -2.13 22.87 -33.14
CA ALA A 47 -2.33 23.30 -34.51
C ALA A 47 -1.91 22.25 -35.57
N LYS A 48 -1.29 21.12 -35.16
CA LYS A 48 -0.89 20.07 -36.10
C LYS A 48 -2.10 19.32 -36.67
N THR A 49 -2.00 18.98 -37.95
CA THR A 49 -3.02 18.19 -38.66
C THR A 49 -2.82 16.67 -38.50
N ALA A 50 -1.63 16.21 -38.11
CA ALA A 50 -1.36 14.80 -37.88
C ALA A 50 -1.90 14.34 -36.51
N ASP A 51 -2.34 13.09 -36.44
CA ASP A 51 -2.85 12.42 -35.23
C ASP A 51 -1.78 11.46 -34.69
N GLU A 52 -0.58 12.00 -34.45
CA GLU A 52 0.55 11.31 -33.82
C GLU A 52 0.73 11.78 -32.36
N THR A 53 1.73 11.22 -31.67
CA THR A 53 2.09 11.63 -30.31
C THR A 53 3.28 12.59 -30.38
N TYR A 54 3.18 13.70 -29.66
CA TYR A 54 4.23 14.72 -29.55
C TYR A 54 4.86 14.70 -28.16
N THR A 55 6.15 15.03 -28.06
CA THR A 55 6.87 15.03 -26.77
C THR A 55 7.33 16.44 -26.41
N ILE A 56 6.96 16.91 -25.22
CA ILE A 56 7.50 18.12 -24.58
C ILE A 56 8.52 17.67 -23.53
N SER A 57 9.76 18.13 -23.66
CA SER A 57 10.86 17.87 -22.73
C SER A 57 11.15 19.14 -21.93
N LEU A 58 10.89 19.12 -20.63
CA LEU A 58 11.17 20.28 -19.78
C LEU A 58 12.68 20.46 -19.59
N THR A 59 13.14 21.70 -19.67
CA THR A 59 14.54 22.12 -19.44
C THR A 59 14.64 23.21 -18.36
N GLY A 60 13.50 23.55 -17.74
CA GLY A 60 13.34 24.51 -16.67
C GLY A 60 11.96 24.39 -16.02
N ASP A 61 11.75 25.09 -14.90
CA ASP A 61 10.47 25.09 -14.18
C ASP A 61 9.44 26.01 -14.86
N ILE A 62 8.22 25.52 -14.99
CA ILE A 62 7.13 26.18 -15.73
C ILE A 62 6.16 26.81 -14.73
N ASP A 63 6.10 28.15 -14.64
CA ASP A 63 5.14 28.85 -13.76
C ASP A 63 4.06 29.60 -14.57
N PHE A 64 2.80 29.17 -14.45
CA PHE A 64 1.65 29.80 -15.10
C PHE A 64 1.30 31.18 -14.49
N GLY A 65 1.94 31.53 -13.36
CA GLY A 65 1.85 32.84 -12.74
C GLY A 65 0.48 33.14 -12.11
N SER A 66 0.25 34.42 -11.82
CA SER A 66 -0.94 34.84 -11.08
C SER A 66 -2.22 34.79 -11.92
N ALA A 67 -2.16 35.18 -13.20
CA ALA A 67 -3.31 35.15 -14.11
C ALA A 67 -3.80 33.72 -14.40
N GLY A 68 -2.89 32.74 -14.41
CA GLY A 68 -3.17 31.37 -14.79
C GLY A 68 -3.36 31.18 -16.29
N TYR A 69 -3.32 29.93 -16.72
CA TYR A 69 -3.59 29.54 -18.11
C TYR A 69 -4.26 28.18 -18.16
N ASN A 70 -5.40 28.10 -18.85
CA ASN A 70 -6.09 26.84 -19.11
C ASN A 70 -5.39 26.13 -20.27
N CYS A 71 -4.36 25.36 -19.94
CA CYS A 71 -3.53 24.65 -20.90
C CYS A 71 -4.28 23.42 -21.42
N ALA A 72 -4.97 23.58 -22.55
CA ALA A 72 -5.72 22.50 -23.17
C ALA A 72 -4.87 21.70 -24.15
N PHE A 73 -4.91 20.39 -24.06
CA PHE A 73 -4.31 19.44 -24.99
C PHE A 73 -5.41 18.84 -25.86
N PHE A 74 -5.31 19.02 -27.17
CA PHE A 74 -6.19 18.46 -28.20
C PHE A 74 -5.49 17.41 -29.07
N LYS A 75 -4.21 17.13 -28.80
CA LYS A 75 -3.38 16.11 -29.45
C LYS A 75 -2.66 15.26 -28.40
N ASN A 76 -2.28 14.05 -28.80
CA ASN A 76 -1.57 13.14 -27.91
C ASN A 76 -0.21 13.74 -27.56
N THR A 77 0.05 13.92 -26.26
CA THR A 77 1.21 14.65 -25.77
C THR A 77 1.85 13.89 -24.61
N VAL A 78 3.17 13.71 -24.65
CA VAL A 78 4.00 13.24 -23.54
C VAL A 78 4.72 14.45 -22.95
N ILE A 79 4.74 14.60 -21.63
CA ILE A 79 5.57 15.58 -20.92
C ILE A 79 6.65 14.81 -20.15
N LEU A 80 7.91 15.01 -20.53
CA LEU A 80 9.08 14.54 -19.77
C LEU A 80 9.51 15.66 -18.82
N GLY A 81 9.44 15.40 -17.52
CA GLY A 81 9.70 16.41 -16.50
C GLY A 81 11.18 16.69 -16.25
N ASN A 82 12.07 15.72 -16.47
CA ASN A 82 13.53 15.86 -16.32
C ASN A 82 14.02 16.38 -14.95
N GLY A 83 13.20 16.32 -13.89
CA GLY A 83 13.47 16.91 -12.57
C GLY A 83 12.75 18.24 -12.29
N HIS A 84 11.98 18.76 -13.24
CA HIS A 84 11.34 20.08 -13.17
C HIS A 84 9.91 20.07 -12.63
N THR A 85 9.45 21.27 -12.28
CA THR A 85 8.12 21.54 -11.73
C THR A 85 7.25 22.29 -12.75
N ILE A 86 5.98 21.89 -12.88
CA ILE A 86 4.93 22.71 -13.47
C ILE A 86 4.07 23.29 -12.32
N ASN A 87 4.15 24.60 -12.12
CA ASN A 87 3.29 25.35 -11.22
C ASN A 87 2.09 25.93 -11.96
N ILE A 88 0.90 25.51 -11.56
CA ILE A 88 -0.37 25.88 -12.20
C ILE A 88 -0.86 27.29 -11.75
N GLY A 89 -0.11 27.97 -10.87
CA GLY A 89 -0.23 29.40 -10.58
C GLY A 89 -0.68 29.73 -9.14
N SER A 90 -1.33 30.88 -8.97
CA SER A 90 -1.73 31.42 -7.65
C SER A 90 -3.21 31.21 -7.27
N GLU A 91 -3.65 31.72 -6.11
CA GLU A 91 -5.07 31.70 -5.66
C GLU A 91 -6.06 32.28 -6.68
N ILE A 92 -5.66 33.33 -7.41
CA ILE A 92 -6.48 33.95 -8.46
C ILE A 92 -6.31 33.28 -9.85
N SER A 93 -5.43 32.27 -9.97
CA SER A 93 -5.22 31.53 -11.21
C SER A 93 -6.41 30.60 -11.48
N ASN A 94 -6.93 30.65 -12.71
CA ASN A 94 -7.82 29.62 -13.26
C ASN A 94 -7.05 28.59 -14.10
N GLY A 95 -5.74 28.46 -13.91
CA GLY A 95 -4.92 27.52 -14.67
C GLY A 95 -5.21 26.05 -14.34
N GLU A 96 -5.14 25.21 -15.35
CA GLU A 96 -5.33 23.75 -15.28
C GLU A 96 -4.59 23.11 -16.47
N LEU A 97 -4.15 21.86 -16.33
CA LEU A 97 -3.83 21.01 -17.47
C LEU A 97 -5.11 20.27 -17.90
N ARG A 98 -5.67 20.61 -19.06
CA ARG A 98 -6.96 20.10 -19.54
C ARG A 98 -6.78 19.14 -20.70
N ILE A 99 -7.31 17.93 -20.61
CA ILE A 99 -7.25 16.93 -21.67
C ILE A 99 -8.61 16.88 -22.36
N ARG A 100 -8.66 17.15 -23.67
CA ARG A 100 -9.91 17.39 -24.43
C ARG A 100 -9.87 16.76 -25.83
N ASN A 101 -11.01 16.73 -26.52
CA ASN A 101 -11.16 16.17 -27.87
C ASN A 101 -10.62 14.74 -28.08
N GLY A 102 -10.67 13.89 -27.05
CA GLY A 102 -10.16 12.52 -27.11
C GLY A 102 -8.64 12.38 -27.05
N ALA A 103 -7.91 13.46 -26.77
CA ALA A 103 -6.47 13.44 -26.65
C ALA A 103 -5.99 12.60 -25.44
N VAL A 104 -4.76 12.11 -25.55
CA VAL A 104 -4.01 11.46 -24.46
C VAL A 104 -2.92 12.40 -23.95
N LEU A 105 -2.97 12.79 -22.68
CA LEU A 105 -1.84 13.42 -22.00
C LEU A 105 -1.12 12.37 -21.15
N SER A 106 0.18 12.18 -21.37
CA SER A 106 1.03 11.33 -20.54
C SER A 106 2.04 12.17 -19.79
N LEU A 107 2.02 12.10 -18.45
CA LEU A 107 3.05 12.68 -17.60
C LEU A 107 4.11 11.60 -17.34
N GLY A 108 5.32 11.79 -17.87
CA GLY A 108 6.30 10.73 -18.03
C GLY A 108 5.92 9.71 -19.10
N LYS A 109 6.72 8.64 -19.21
CA LYS A 109 6.53 7.54 -20.16
C LYS A 109 6.84 6.18 -19.54
N ASN A 110 6.28 5.12 -20.13
CA ASN A 110 6.66 3.74 -19.81
C ASN A 110 8.15 3.51 -20.14
N ASN A 111 8.88 2.81 -19.25
CA ASN A 111 10.34 2.64 -19.31
C ASN A 111 11.14 3.95 -19.41
N GLY A 112 10.58 5.09 -19.01
CA GLY A 112 11.35 6.32 -18.82
C GLY A 112 12.39 6.13 -17.73
N SER A 113 13.56 6.77 -17.89
CA SER A 113 14.54 6.83 -16.80
C SER A 113 13.98 7.62 -15.62
N ASN A 114 14.51 7.35 -14.42
CA ASN A 114 14.11 8.07 -13.21
C ASN A 114 14.20 9.59 -13.34
N ASN A 115 15.06 10.12 -14.23
CA ASN A 115 15.15 11.57 -14.48
C ASN A 115 14.04 12.04 -15.43
N GLU A 116 13.84 11.38 -16.57
CA GLU A 116 12.84 11.79 -17.58
C GLU A 116 11.42 11.89 -17.02
N ASN A 117 11.03 10.94 -16.16
CA ASN A 117 9.70 10.92 -15.56
C ASN A 117 9.58 11.78 -14.30
N GLN A 118 10.67 12.30 -13.73
CA GLN A 118 10.59 13.18 -12.55
C GLN A 118 9.91 14.49 -12.93
N LEU A 119 8.65 14.63 -12.52
CA LEU A 119 7.80 15.79 -12.81
C LEU A 119 6.94 16.09 -11.59
N LYS A 120 7.05 17.31 -11.07
CA LYS A 120 6.13 17.80 -10.03
C LYS A 120 5.07 18.71 -10.64
N VAL A 121 3.79 18.38 -10.55
CA VAL A 121 2.70 19.30 -10.85
C VAL A 121 2.12 19.81 -9.54
N THR A 122 2.11 21.13 -9.36
CA THR A 122 1.79 21.76 -8.08
C THR A 122 1.20 23.15 -8.26
N VAL A 123 0.96 23.85 -7.15
CA VAL A 123 0.39 25.20 -7.13
C VAL A 123 0.95 26.05 -5.99
N ASN A 124 1.21 27.33 -6.26
CA ASN A 124 1.63 28.32 -5.26
C ASN A 124 0.41 29.05 -4.63
N ALA A 125 -0.63 28.30 -4.25
CA ALA A 125 -1.91 28.86 -3.81
C ALA A 125 -2.45 28.17 -2.55
N PRO A 126 -2.92 28.93 -1.53
CA PRO A 126 -3.56 28.36 -0.36
C PRO A 126 -4.96 27.80 -0.64
N LYS A 127 -5.67 28.29 -1.67
CA LYS A 127 -7.02 27.84 -2.04
C LYS A 127 -7.41 28.28 -3.46
N ARG A 128 -8.09 27.43 -4.24
CA ARG A 128 -8.52 27.69 -5.64
C ARG A 128 -9.88 27.03 -5.98
N SER A 129 -10.43 27.30 -7.18
CA SER A 129 -11.67 26.65 -7.67
C SER A 129 -11.43 25.43 -8.56
N SER A 130 -10.18 25.14 -8.90
CA SER A 130 -9.78 24.25 -10.00
C SER A 130 -8.81 23.17 -9.54
N ALA A 131 -8.85 22.01 -10.20
CA ALA A 131 -7.90 20.93 -9.96
C ALA A 131 -6.52 21.27 -10.56
N LEU A 132 -5.52 20.39 -10.38
CA LEU A 132 -4.28 20.47 -11.17
C LEU A 132 -4.52 20.00 -12.61
N LEU A 133 -5.26 18.88 -12.76
CA LEU A 133 -5.61 18.28 -14.04
C LEU A 133 -7.12 18.04 -14.19
N HIS A 134 -7.63 18.25 -15.41
CA HIS A 134 -9.04 18.07 -15.75
C HIS A 134 -9.18 17.24 -17.04
N ILE A 135 -9.85 16.09 -16.92
CA ILE A 135 -10.04 15.12 -18.02
C ILE A 135 -11.45 15.23 -18.59
N GLY A 136 -11.52 15.64 -19.86
CA GLY A 136 -12.75 15.82 -20.62
C GLY A 136 -13.59 17.02 -20.19
N ALA A 137 -14.58 17.35 -21.03
CA ALA A 137 -15.56 18.39 -20.73
C ALA A 137 -16.82 18.16 -21.60
N TRP A 138 -17.98 18.00 -20.96
CA TRP A 138 -19.25 17.74 -21.65
C TRP A 138 -19.13 16.53 -22.61
N GLU A 139 -19.37 16.73 -23.90
CA GLU A 139 -19.28 15.68 -24.94
C GLU A 139 -17.83 15.28 -25.28
N GLU A 140 -16.83 16.07 -24.89
CA GLU A 140 -15.43 15.80 -25.19
C GLU A 140 -14.79 14.87 -24.16
N THR A 141 -14.19 13.80 -24.65
CA THR A 141 -13.41 12.86 -23.83
C THR A 141 -11.96 13.32 -23.66
N GLY A 142 -11.23 12.69 -22.74
CA GLY A 142 -9.77 12.76 -22.63
C GLY A 142 -9.20 11.53 -21.93
N ILE A 143 -7.89 11.33 -22.04
CA ILE A 143 -7.16 10.30 -21.29
C ILE A 143 -5.94 10.92 -20.61
N LEU A 144 -5.79 10.71 -19.30
CA LEU A 144 -4.58 11.05 -18.56
C LEU A 144 -3.84 9.76 -18.20
N ASN A 145 -2.54 9.69 -18.52
CA ASN A 145 -1.63 8.68 -18.00
C ASN A 145 -0.62 9.35 -17.06
N ILE A 146 -0.36 8.77 -15.89
CA ILE A 146 0.79 9.15 -15.04
C ILE A 146 1.66 7.92 -14.74
N TYR A 147 2.97 8.15 -14.70
CA TYR A 147 4.01 7.13 -14.50
C TYR A 147 4.85 7.41 -13.24
N ASP A 148 5.67 6.44 -12.83
CA ASP A 148 6.58 6.59 -11.70
C ASP A 148 7.55 7.76 -11.89
N GLY A 149 7.71 8.58 -10.85
CA GLY A 149 8.44 9.85 -10.88
C GLY A 149 7.53 11.09 -10.93
N VAL A 150 6.25 10.94 -11.28
CA VAL A 150 5.29 12.05 -11.29
C VAL A 150 4.70 12.28 -9.89
N GLU A 151 4.76 13.53 -9.41
CA GLU A 151 4.09 14.00 -8.18
C GLU A 151 2.95 14.97 -8.52
N LEU A 152 1.75 14.75 -7.97
CA LEU A 152 0.62 15.68 -8.04
C LEU A 152 0.29 16.17 -6.62
N THR A 153 0.63 17.41 -6.28
CA THR A 153 0.64 17.83 -4.87
C THR A 153 0.33 19.31 -4.61
N GLY A 154 -0.01 19.63 -3.36
CA GLY A 154 -0.16 20.99 -2.84
C GLY A 154 -1.47 21.69 -3.23
N CYS A 155 -2.34 21.07 -4.02
CA CYS A 155 -3.56 21.72 -4.46
C CYS A 155 -4.63 21.73 -3.36
N THR A 156 -5.06 22.92 -2.96
CA THR A 156 -6.21 23.11 -2.09
C THR A 156 -7.36 23.74 -2.87
N THR A 157 -8.50 23.07 -2.97
CA THR A 157 -9.69 23.56 -3.66
C THR A 157 -10.79 24.00 -2.69
N ASN A 158 -11.68 24.88 -3.15
CA ASN A 158 -12.82 25.44 -2.40
C ASN A 158 -14.13 24.66 -2.58
N GLY A 159 -14.05 23.40 -3.04
CA GLY A 159 -15.22 22.60 -3.40
C GLY A 159 -15.79 22.83 -4.81
N SER A 160 -15.34 23.83 -5.58
CA SER A 160 -15.91 24.06 -6.93
C SER A 160 -15.55 22.96 -7.94
N SER A 161 -14.39 22.32 -7.76
CA SER A 161 -13.98 21.10 -8.48
C SER A 161 -14.29 19.87 -7.63
N LEU A 162 -14.71 18.78 -8.28
CA LEU A 162 -14.93 17.49 -7.61
C LEU A 162 -13.64 16.99 -6.96
N GLY A 163 -12.53 16.96 -7.72
CA GLY A 163 -11.21 16.56 -7.25
C GLY A 163 -10.29 17.76 -7.01
N SER A 164 -9.36 17.64 -6.06
CA SER A 164 -8.33 18.66 -5.83
C SER A 164 -7.08 18.48 -6.71
N ALA A 165 -6.65 17.23 -6.99
CA ALA A 165 -5.54 16.95 -7.90
C ALA A 165 -6.03 16.64 -9.32
N VAL A 166 -6.93 15.66 -9.48
CA VAL A 166 -7.45 15.19 -10.77
C VAL A 166 -8.97 15.19 -10.76
N ASN A 167 -9.58 15.90 -11.71
CA ASN A 167 -11.02 15.89 -11.95
C ASN A 167 -11.32 15.16 -13.27
N ILE A 168 -12.11 14.09 -13.21
CA ILE A 168 -12.52 13.26 -14.34
C ILE A 168 -13.99 13.58 -14.67
N SER A 169 -14.21 14.39 -15.70
CA SER A 169 -15.57 14.76 -16.14
C SER A 169 -16.08 13.87 -17.27
N ASN A 170 -15.23 13.53 -18.24
CA ASN A 170 -15.55 12.56 -19.28
C ASN A 170 -14.24 11.98 -19.85
N GLY A 171 -13.89 10.75 -19.50
CA GLY A 171 -12.63 10.16 -19.93
C GLY A 171 -12.13 9.03 -19.06
N GLU A 172 -10.82 8.83 -19.13
CA GLU A 172 -10.10 7.77 -18.46
C GLU A 172 -8.86 8.33 -17.76
N PHE A 173 -8.65 7.93 -16.51
CA PHE A 173 -7.42 8.19 -15.79
C PHE A 173 -6.68 6.87 -15.56
N ASN A 174 -5.42 6.80 -16.00
CA ASN A 174 -4.54 5.65 -15.86
C ASN A 174 -3.35 6.03 -14.98
N MET A 175 -3.27 5.45 -13.79
CA MET A 175 -2.18 5.61 -12.86
C MET A 175 -1.30 4.35 -12.92
N TYR A 176 -0.27 4.37 -13.77
CA TYR A 176 0.72 3.30 -13.86
C TYR A 176 1.74 3.35 -12.72
N GLY A 177 1.86 4.51 -12.09
CA GLY A 177 2.82 4.82 -11.03
C GLY A 177 2.60 6.23 -10.51
N GLY A 178 3.60 6.78 -9.83
CA GLY A 178 3.57 8.17 -9.34
C GLY A 178 2.84 8.36 -8.01
N ASP A 179 2.77 9.60 -7.55
CA ASP A 179 2.35 9.94 -6.17
C ASP A 179 1.41 11.16 -6.15
N ILE A 180 0.17 10.96 -5.69
CA ILE A 180 -0.85 12.01 -5.54
C ILE A 180 -1.01 12.30 -4.07
N HIS A 181 -0.45 13.40 -3.58
CA HIS A 181 -0.37 13.61 -2.13
C HIS A 181 -0.49 15.05 -1.64
N GLY A 182 -0.98 15.20 -0.41
CA GLY A 182 -1.08 16.50 0.26
C GLY A 182 -2.04 17.48 -0.41
N ASN A 183 -3.01 16.98 -1.20
CA ASN A 183 -4.04 17.80 -1.82
C ASN A 183 -5.28 17.84 -0.90
N THR A 184 -5.95 19.00 -0.83
CA THR A 184 -7.12 19.21 0.01
C THR A 184 -8.31 19.68 -0.82
N ASN A 185 -9.47 19.02 -0.70
CA ASN A 185 -10.74 19.58 -1.17
C ASN A 185 -11.53 20.11 0.02
N GLU A 186 -11.59 21.43 0.19
CA GLU A 186 -12.46 22.07 1.19
C GLU A 186 -13.90 22.16 0.66
N ALA A 187 -14.51 20.99 0.51
CA ALA A 187 -15.81 20.79 -0.12
C ALA A 187 -16.97 21.21 0.79
N VAL A 188 -17.73 22.22 0.34
CA VAL A 188 -19.07 22.48 0.86
C VAL A 188 -20.02 21.43 0.26
N ALA A 189 -20.59 20.56 1.11
CA ALA A 189 -21.61 19.55 0.82
C ALA A 189 -21.49 18.74 -0.51
N ALA A 190 -21.17 17.45 -0.38
CA ALA A 190 -21.35 16.40 -1.41
C ALA A 190 -20.34 16.37 -2.58
N MET A 191 -19.10 16.80 -2.32
CA MET A 191 -17.95 16.72 -3.24
C MET A 191 -16.70 16.29 -2.43
N GLY A 192 -15.61 15.91 -3.10
CA GLY A 192 -14.35 15.55 -2.43
C GLY A 192 -13.44 14.62 -3.22
N GLY A 193 -12.29 14.29 -2.64
CA GLY A 193 -11.23 13.44 -3.20
C GLY A 193 -10.07 14.26 -3.78
N ALA A 194 -8.86 13.66 -3.77
CA ALA A 194 -7.76 14.13 -4.61
C ALA A 194 -8.01 13.76 -6.07
N VAL A 195 -8.46 12.52 -6.30
CA VAL A 195 -8.96 12.04 -7.59
C VAL A 195 -10.47 11.93 -7.49
N ALA A 196 -11.21 12.59 -8.39
CA ALA A 196 -12.66 12.47 -8.39
C ALA A 196 -13.33 12.58 -9.76
N GLY A 197 -14.51 11.97 -9.91
CA GLY A 197 -15.30 12.04 -11.13
C GLY A 197 -16.74 11.54 -10.97
N ASP A 198 -17.63 12.00 -11.84
CA ASP A 198 -19.05 11.67 -11.82
C ASP A 198 -19.59 11.35 -13.23
N GLY A 199 -19.80 10.06 -13.48
CA GLY A 199 -20.25 9.51 -14.76
C GLY A 199 -21.72 9.77 -15.12
N ARG A 200 -22.47 10.56 -14.33
CA ARG A 200 -23.81 11.02 -14.74
C ARG A 200 -23.81 11.87 -16.01
N TYR A 201 -22.66 12.44 -16.37
CA TYR A 201 -22.51 13.41 -17.46
C TYR A 201 -21.47 12.99 -18.52
N GLY A 202 -20.84 11.82 -18.39
CA GLY A 202 -19.77 11.33 -19.26
C GLY A 202 -19.29 9.94 -18.87
N LYS A 203 -18.41 9.31 -19.66
CA LYS A 203 -17.72 8.08 -19.22
C LYS A 203 -16.74 8.47 -18.11
N VAL A 204 -16.75 7.83 -16.96
CA VAL A 204 -15.69 8.00 -15.94
C VAL A 204 -15.09 6.64 -15.64
N VAL A 205 -13.81 6.49 -15.95
CA VAL A 205 -13.02 5.31 -15.63
C VAL A 205 -11.74 5.75 -14.93
N PHE A 206 -11.43 5.13 -13.80
CA PHE A 206 -10.13 5.24 -13.15
C PHE A 206 -9.48 3.85 -13.07
N ASN A 207 -8.28 3.72 -13.63
CA ASN A 207 -7.46 2.52 -13.54
C ASN A 207 -6.19 2.85 -12.75
N MET A 208 -5.94 2.12 -11.67
CA MET A 208 -4.74 2.24 -10.83
C MET A 208 -3.95 0.94 -10.88
N TYR A 209 -2.87 0.92 -11.66
CA TYR A 209 -1.97 -0.22 -11.81
C TYR A 209 -0.79 -0.17 -10.83
N GLY A 210 -0.50 1.01 -10.27
CA GLY A 210 0.61 1.26 -9.36
C GLY A 210 0.53 2.64 -8.70
N GLY A 211 1.62 3.06 -8.06
CA GLY A 211 1.74 4.37 -7.42
C GLY A 211 1.05 4.50 -6.06
N SER A 212 0.91 5.73 -5.57
CA SER A 212 0.31 6.04 -4.27
C SER A 212 -0.65 7.23 -4.32
N ILE A 213 -1.79 7.15 -3.62
CA ILE A 213 -2.68 8.27 -3.33
C ILE A 213 -2.71 8.43 -1.81
N ARG A 214 -2.06 9.47 -1.29
CA ARG A 214 -1.79 9.58 0.16
C ARG A 214 -1.86 10.97 0.77
N ASP A 215 -2.04 11.06 2.08
CA ASP A 215 -2.06 12.34 2.81
C ASP A 215 -3.10 13.37 2.31
N ASN A 216 -4.06 12.95 1.48
CA ASN A 216 -5.06 13.85 0.89
C ASN A 216 -6.25 14.02 1.82
N LYS A 217 -6.93 15.16 1.71
CA LYS A 217 -7.96 15.57 2.66
C LYS A 217 -9.21 16.07 1.95
N THR A 218 -10.38 15.61 2.38
CA THR A 218 -11.64 16.29 2.11
C THR A 218 -12.12 16.92 3.41
N LEU A 219 -12.23 18.26 3.45
CA LEU A 219 -12.72 19.00 4.61
C LEU A 219 -14.15 19.48 4.35
N THR A 220 -15.10 19.01 5.16
CA THR A 220 -16.53 19.29 4.96
C THR A 220 -17.21 19.92 6.16
N ASN A 221 -18.26 20.70 5.91
CA ASN A 221 -19.17 21.25 6.92
C ASN A 221 -20.56 20.57 6.93
N ALA A 222 -20.79 19.58 6.04
CA ALA A 222 -22.07 18.91 5.86
C ALA A 222 -21.89 17.43 5.45
N PHE A 223 -21.60 17.16 4.16
CA PHE A 223 -21.28 15.82 3.65
C PHE A 223 -19.96 15.89 2.90
N GLY A 224 -19.03 14.97 3.18
CA GLY A 224 -17.71 14.90 2.54
C GLY A 224 -17.44 13.48 2.04
N TYR A 225 -16.93 13.37 0.82
CA TYR A 225 -16.84 12.10 0.08
C TYR A 225 -15.43 11.87 -0.42
N GLY A 226 -14.81 10.75 -0.05
CA GLY A 226 -13.46 10.40 -0.52
C GLY A 226 -12.38 11.29 0.09
N GLY A 227 -11.53 10.78 0.98
CA GLY A 227 -10.30 11.50 1.33
C GLY A 227 -9.32 11.44 0.15
N GLY A 228 -9.09 10.23 -0.37
CA GLY A 228 -8.23 9.99 -1.53
C GLY A 228 -9.03 10.03 -2.84
N VAL A 229 -10.06 9.20 -2.95
CA VAL A 229 -10.82 8.97 -4.20
C VAL A 229 -12.32 9.11 -4.00
N PHE A 230 -12.99 9.85 -4.87
CA PHE A 230 -14.46 9.90 -4.96
C PHE A 230 -14.94 9.63 -6.39
N LEU A 231 -15.65 8.53 -6.58
CA LEU A 231 -16.16 8.16 -7.89
C LEU A 231 -17.67 7.94 -7.81
N ALA A 232 -18.40 8.53 -8.75
CA ALA A 232 -19.83 8.32 -8.90
C ALA A 232 -20.17 7.81 -10.31
N ASN A 233 -21.04 6.81 -10.42
CA ASN A 233 -21.51 6.25 -11.71
C ASN A 233 -20.34 5.88 -12.65
N ALA A 234 -19.27 5.34 -12.09
CA ALA A 234 -17.97 5.16 -12.73
C ALA A 234 -17.49 3.70 -12.64
N ALA A 235 -16.45 3.36 -13.40
CA ALA A 235 -15.69 2.14 -13.18
C ALA A 235 -14.35 2.45 -12.48
N PHE A 236 -14.03 1.73 -11.41
CA PHE A 236 -12.75 1.82 -10.72
C PHE A 236 -12.03 0.47 -10.72
N ASN A 237 -10.92 0.38 -11.45
CA ASN A 237 -10.10 -0.83 -11.49
C ASN A 237 -8.79 -0.56 -10.76
N MET A 238 -8.50 -1.32 -9.71
CA MET A 238 -7.19 -1.28 -9.04
C MET A 238 -6.53 -2.64 -9.24
N GLU A 239 -5.34 -2.64 -9.84
CA GLU A 239 -4.49 -3.82 -10.09
C GLU A 239 -3.19 -3.78 -9.28
N GLY A 240 -2.91 -2.64 -8.63
CA GLY A 240 -1.75 -2.44 -7.76
C GLY A 240 -1.73 -1.05 -7.13
N GLY A 241 -0.67 -0.76 -6.37
CA GLY A 241 -0.48 0.54 -5.70
C GLY A 241 -1.15 0.63 -4.33
N SER A 242 -1.15 1.84 -3.76
CA SER A 242 -1.64 2.12 -2.39
C SER A 242 -2.54 3.36 -2.34
N ILE A 243 -3.66 3.28 -1.61
CA ILE A 243 -4.46 4.45 -1.24
C ILE A 243 -4.44 4.53 0.30
N ARG A 244 -3.67 5.46 0.87
CA ARG A 244 -3.38 5.45 2.31
C ARG A 244 -3.34 6.81 2.99
N GLU A 245 -3.55 6.85 4.30
CA GLU A 245 -3.41 8.08 5.11
C GLU A 245 -4.33 9.24 4.66
N ASN A 246 -5.36 8.96 3.85
CA ASN A 246 -6.30 9.96 3.38
C ASN A 246 -7.45 10.15 4.39
N ILE A 247 -7.96 11.38 4.49
CA ILE A 247 -8.86 11.78 5.58
C ILE A 247 -10.07 12.53 5.05
N VAL A 248 -11.28 12.13 5.47
CA VAL A 248 -12.47 12.99 5.41
C VAL A 248 -12.67 13.67 6.76
N GLY A 249 -12.21 14.92 6.85
CA GLY A 249 -12.24 15.74 8.07
C GLY A 249 -13.52 16.57 8.20
N LYS A 250 -14.04 16.68 9.42
CA LYS A 250 -15.16 17.57 9.75
C LYS A 250 -14.69 18.96 10.20
N THR A 251 -15.38 19.99 9.73
CA THR A 251 -15.20 21.40 10.16
C THR A 251 -16.33 21.87 11.11
N THR A 252 -17.40 21.09 11.23
CA THR A 252 -18.52 21.29 12.15
C THR A 252 -18.92 19.95 12.76
N ASP A 253 -19.50 19.93 13.96
CA ASP A 253 -19.81 18.65 14.64
C ASP A 253 -20.89 17.80 13.96
N ASN A 254 -21.77 18.43 13.17
CA ASN A 254 -22.82 17.75 12.43
C ASN A 254 -22.36 17.21 11.06
N ALA A 255 -21.12 17.48 10.63
CA ALA A 255 -20.64 17.07 9.32
C ALA A 255 -20.28 15.58 9.27
N GLN A 256 -20.63 14.93 8.17
CA GLN A 256 -20.54 13.48 7.96
C GLN A 256 -19.54 13.17 6.83
N GLY A 257 -18.54 12.34 7.14
CA GLY A 257 -17.55 11.85 6.18
C GLY A 257 -17.85 10.42 5.74
N TYR A 258 -17.55 10.12 4.47
CA TYR A 258 -17.79 8.81 3.86
C TYR A 258 -16.60 8.44 2.96
N GLY A 259 -16.05 7.24 3.16
CA GLY A 259 -14.93 6.74 2.35
C GLY A 259 -13.64 7.52 2.61
N GLY A 260 -12.94 7.24 3.72
CA GLY A 260 -11.67 7.89 4.03
C GLY A 260 -10.65 7.69 2.91
N GLY A 261 -10.49 6.45 2.44
CA GLY A 261 -9.75 6.13 1.22
C GLY A 261 -10.60 6.40 -0.02
N VAL A 262 -11.68 5.62 -0.17
CA VAL A 262 -12.51 5.56 -1.39
C VAL A 262 -14.00 5.72 -1.06
N MET A 263 -14.67 6.67 -1.72
CA MET A 263 -16.12 6.76 -1.83
C MET A 263 -16.56 6.31 -3.23
N LEU A 264 -17.44 5.30 -3.30
CA LEU A 264 -18.06 4.84 -4.55
C LEU A 264 -19.59 5.03 -4.50
N TYR A 265 -20.13 5.92 -5.34
CA TYR A 265 -21.56 6.28 -5.38
C TYR A 265 -22.19 5.84 -6.71
N ALA A 266 -22.85 4.69 -6.75
CA ALA A 266 -23.14 3.93 -7.96
C ALA A 266 -21.88 3.58 -8.80
N GLY A 267 -22.04 2.70 -9.78
CA GLY A 267 -20.92 2.18 -10.59
C GLY A 267 -20.27 0.94 -9.97
N GLU A 268 -19.12 0.56 -10.51
CA GLU A 268 -18.48 -0.73 -10.26
C GLU A 268 -17.01 -0.55 -9.84
N ALA A 269 -16.54 -1.34 -8.88
CA ALA A 269 -15.12 -1.40 -8.52
C ALA A 269 -14.59 -2.84 -8.48
N VAL A 270 -13.40 -3.05 -9.05
CA VAL A 270 -12.67 -4.32 -9.01
C VAL A 270 -11.27 -4.05 -8.48
N LEU A 271 -10.94 -4.62 -7.31
CA LEU A 271 -9.71 -4.33 -6.58
C LEU A 271 -8.83 -5.58 -6.46
N ARG A 272 -7.58 -5.50 -6.92
CA ARG A 272 -6.59 -6.58 -7.06
C ARG A 272 -5.19 -6.03 -6.71
N GLY A 273 -4.32 -6.87 -6.14
CA GLY A 273 -2.86 -6.64 -6.11
C GLY A 273 -2.32 -5.40 -5.37
N GLY A 274 -3.14 -4.71 -4.56
CA GLY A 274 -2.76 -3.46 -3.89
C GLY A 274 -3.42 -3.31 -2.50
N GLU A 275 -3.30 -2.11 -1.93
CA GLU A 275 -3.78 -1.83 -0.56
C GLU A 275 -4.62 -0.54 -0.43
N ILE A 276 -5.57 -0.57 0.51
CA ILE A 276 -6.23 0.61 1.07
C ILE A 276 -5.98 0.60 2.59
N SER A 277 -5.10 1.47 3.10
CA SER A 277 -4.63 1.39 4.50
C SER A 277 -4.52 2.73 5.23
N ASN A 278 -4.67 2.76 6.56
CA ASN A 278 -4.53 3.99 7.37
C ASN A 278 -5.44 5.17 7.00
N ASN A 279 -6.52 4.96 6.23
CA ASN A 279 -7.44 6.03 5.86
C ASN A 279 -8.50 6.26 6.95
N THR A 280 -8.97 7.50 7.09
CA THR A 280 -9.90 7.92 8.16
C THR A 280 -11.15 8.62 7.63
N SER A 281 -12.32 8.19 8.10
CA SER A 281 -13.63 8.79 7.83
C SER A 281 -14.33 9.17 9.14
N SER A 282 -15.06 10.29 9.20
CA SER A 282 -15.75 10.67 10.44
C SER A 282 -17.04 9.89 10.72
N ASN A 283 -17.60 9.20 9.71
CA ASN A 283 -18.88 8.50 9.84
C ASN A 283 -18.80 7.06 9.32
N PHE A 284 -18.74 6.84 8.01
CA PHE A 284 -18.77 5.50 7.43
C PHE A 284 -17.60 5.22 6.49
N GLY A 285 -17.13 3.96 6.48
CA GLY A 285 -16.12 3.50 5.53
C GLY A 285 -14.79 4.20 5.70
N GLY A 286 -13.94 3.73 6.61
CA GLY A 286 -12.60 4.30 6.79
C GLY A 286 -11.76 4.06 5.54
N GLY A 287 -11.69 2.81 5.09
CA GLY A 287 -11.11 2.43 3.81
C GLY A 287 -12.06 2.76 2.67
N ILE A 288 -13.21 2.07 2.62
CA ILE A 288 -14.18 2.15 1.51
C ILE A 288 -15.60 2.38 2.03
N PHE A 289 -16.34 3.31 1.41
CA PHE A 289 -17.80 3.38 1.50
C PHE A 289 -18.43 3.20 0.12
N THR A 290 -19.38 2.25 -0.01
CA THR A 290 -20.19 2.09 -1.23
C THR A 290 -21.61 2.60 -1.01
N HIS A 291 -22.22 3.23 -2.02
CA HIS A 291 -23.59 3.73 -1.92
C HIS A 291 -24.37 3.73 -3.23
N ASN A 292 -25.67 3.99 -3.15
CA ASN A 292 -26.60 4.21 -4.26
C ASN A 292 -26.50 3.15 -5.38
N GLY A 293 -26.48 1.88 -4.98
CA GLY A 293 -26.42 0.75 -5.93
C GLY A 293 -25.04 0.45 -6.51
N ALA A 294 -23.95 0.97 -5.92
CA ALA A 294 -22.59 0.60 -6.29
C ALA A 294 -22.30 -0.90 -6.04
N ASP A 295 -21.50 -1.51 -6.90
CA ASP A 295 -21.05 -2.89 -6.80
C ASP A 295 -19.51 -2.94 -6.62
N ILE A 296 -19.01 -3.77 -5.70
CA ILE A 296 -17.57 -3.92 -5.44
C ILE A 296 -17.13 -5.38 -5.34
N VAL A 297 -16.01 -5.70 -5.97
CA VAL A 297 -15.35 -7.01 -5.87
C VAL A 297 -13.89 -6.84 -5.45
N ILE A 298 -13.58 -7.30 -4.24
CA ILE A 298 -12.25 -7.32 -3.65
C ILE A 298 -11.66 -8.72 -3.91
N LYS A 299 -10.57 -8.76 -4.68
CA LYS A 299 -9.97 -9.98 -5.22
C LYS A 299 -8.80 -10.45 -4.36
N THR A 300 -8.41 -11.71 -4.55
CA THR A 300 -7.20 -12.32 -3.99
C THR A 300 -5.98 -11.40 -4.08
N GLY A 301 -5.25 -11.24 -2.97
CA GLY A 301 -4.05 -10.42 -2.90
C GLY A 301 -4.29 -8.92 -2.75
N PHE A 302 -5.53 -8.46 -2.59
CA PHE A 302 -5.84 -7.08 -2.18
C PHE A 302 -6.01 -6.99 -0.66
N SER A 303 -5.60 -5.87 -0.05
CA SER A 303 -5.74 -5.63 1.40
C SER A 303 -6.47 -4.35 1.77
N ILE A 304 -7.29 -4.42 2.82
CA ILE A 304 -7.95 -3.30 3.48
C ILE A 304 -7.69 -3.41 4.98
N THR A 305 -6.75 -2.61 5.50
CA THR A 305 -6.21 -2.73 6.86
C THR A 305 -5.99 -1.37 7.52
N GLU A 306 -6.02 -1.30 8.85
CA GLU A 306 -5.63 -0.10 9.62
C GLU A 306 -6.50 1.16 9.34
N ASN A 307 -7.63 1.01 8.65
CA ASN A 307 -8.54 2.13 8.37
C ASN A 307 -9.51 2.39 9.53
N SER A 308 -9.95 3.64 9.69
CA SER A 308 -10.75 4.09 10.83
C SER A 308 -12.04 4.83 10.45
N ALA A 309 -13.16 4.47 11.09
CA ALA A 309 -14.45 5.17 10.94
C ALA A 309 -15.32 5.13 12.20
N SER A 310 -16.53 5.72 12.15
CA SER A 310 -17.54 5.46 13.20
C SER A 310 -18.16 4.08 13.02
N GLN A 311 -18.50 3.69 11.79
CA GLN A 311 -18.99 2.36 11.43
C GLN A 311 -18.36 1.87 10.11
N GLY A 312 -17.95 0.60 10.04
CA GLY A 312 -17.25 0.04 8.88
C GLY A 312 -15.86 0.66 8.72
N GLY A 313 -14.93 0.31 9.61
CA GLY A 313 -13.56 0.83 9.55
C GLY A 313 -12.88 0.47 8.22
N GLY A 314 -12.92 -0.80 7.83
CA GLY A 314 -12.41 -1.26 6.53
C GLY A 314 -13.37 -0.92 5.40
N LEU A 315 -14.47 -1.67 5.31
CA LEU A 315 -15.51 -1.53 4.29
C LEU A 315 -16.87 -1.22 4.93
N CYS A 316 -17.56 -0.21 4.43
CA CYS A 316 -18.98 -0.01 4.70
C CYS A 316 -19.79 -0.16 3.41
N ASN A 317 -20.46 -1.30 3.25
CA ASN A 317 -21.32 -1.59 2.10
C ASN A 317 -22.74 -1.03 2.31
N ASN A 318 -23.07 0.06 1.64
CA ASN A 318 -24.44 0.58 1.51
C ASN A 318 -24.86 0.71 0.04
N GLY A 319 -24.24 -0.11 -0.82
CA GLY A 319 -24.47 -0.23 -2.26
C GLY A 319 -25.41 -1.37 -2.64
N ASN A 320 -25.24 -1.90 -3.85
CA ASN A 320 -25.96 -3.07 -4.33
C ASN A 320 -25.30 -4.36 -3.80
N SER A 321 -24.07 -4.64 -4.20
CA SER A 321 -23.31 -5.80 -3.71
C SER A 321 -21.88 -5.47 -3.28
N ALA A 322 -21.36 -6.26 -2.35
CA ALA A 322 -19.95 -6.36 -2.05
C ALA A 322 -19.51 -7.83 -2.04
N THR A 323 -18.39 -8.13 -2.67
CA THR A 323 -17.78 -9.47 -2.71
C THR A 323 -16.34 -9.41 -2.23
N VAL A 324 -15.97 -10.25 -1.27
CA VAL A 324 -14.59 -10.46 -0.80
C VAL A 324 -14.21 -11.90 -1.12
N GLU A 325 -13.30 -12.08 -2.09
CA GLU A 325 -12.87 -13.41 -2.55
C GLU A 325 -11.78 -14.02 -1.64
N GLU A 326 -11.52 -15.32 -1.80
CA GLU A 326 -10.48 -16.04 -1.05
C GLU A 326 -9.11 -15.37 -1.23
N GLY A 327 -8.36 -15.20 -0.13
CA GLY A 327 -7.07 -14.53 -0.11
C GLY A 327 -7.12 -13.00 -0.32
N ALA A 328 -8.31 -12.38 -0.31
CA ALA A 328 -8.45 -10.95 -0.04
C ALA A 328 -8.42 -10.70 1.48
N ILE A 329 -7.82 -9.60 1.92
CA ILE A 329 -7.67 -9.27 3.34
C ILE A 329 -8.55 -8.06 3.68
N VAL A 330 -9.45 -8.22 4.65
CA VAL A 330 -10.20 -7.11 5.26
C VAL A 330 -10.20 -7.35 6.78
N ALA A 331 -9.17 -6.83 7.44
CA ALA A 331 -8.86 -7.11 8.85
C ALA A 331 -8.08 -5.95 9.48
N ASN A 332 -7.99 -5.90 10.81
CA ASN A 332 -7.25 -4.88 11.55
C ASN A 332 -7.69 -3.43 11.26
N ASN A 333 -8.94 -3.24 10.88
CA ASN A 333 -9.55 -1.91 10.82
C ASN A 333 -10.23 -1.59 12.16
N THR A 334 -10.62 -0.33 12.36
CA THR A 334 -11.23 0.16 13.60
C THR A 334 -12.51 0.95 13.31
N ALA A 335 -13.59 0.58 14.00
CA ALA A 335 -14.81 1.36 14.07
C ALA A 335 -14.99 1.90 15.49
N ALA A 336 -15.42 3.15 15.64
CA ALA A 336 -15.73 3.71 16.97
C ALA A 336 -16.99 3.08 17.58
N VAL A 337 -17.97 2.72 16.75
CA VAL A 337 -19.29 2.23 17.19
C VAL A 337 -19.50 0.75 16.90
N LYS A 338 -19.19 0.26 15.68
CA LYS A 338 -19.37 -1.15 15.27
C LYS A 338 -18.98 -1.43 13.82
N GLY A 339 -18.69 -2.70 13.55
CA GLY A 339 -18.23 -3.18 12.26
C GLY A 339 -16.81 -2.68 12.02
N ASP A 340 -15.88 -3.07 12.89
CA ASP A 340 -14.45 -2.75 12.73
C ASP A 340 -13.98 -2.97 11.29
N ASP A 341 -14.20 -4.16 10.75
CA ASP A 341 -13.74 -4.53 9.42
C ASP A 341 -14.80 -4.33 8.34
N ILE A 342 -16.03 -4.80 8.58
CA ILE A 342 -17.15 -4.64 7.63
C ILE A 342 -18.42 -4.17 8.33
N ALA A 343 -19.05 -3.12 7.80
CA ALA A 343 -20.44 -2.76 8.08
C ALA A 343 -21.29 -2.96 6.81
N HIS A 344 -22.39 -3.71 6.92
CA HIS A 344 -23.25 -4.06 5.79
C HIS A 344 -24.67 -3.53 5.98
N TYR A 345 -25.15 -2.80 4.97
CA TYR A 345 -26.50 -2.27 4.83
C TYR A 345 -27.08 -2.49 3.41
N GLY A 346 -26.22 -2.85 2.46
CA GLY A 346 -26.53 -3.03 1.04
C GLY A 346 -27.43 -4.23 0.74
N ASN A 347 -27.67 -4.52 -0.54
CA ASN A 347 -28.57 -5.62 -0.92
C ASN A 347 -27.91 -7.01 -0.78
N SER A 348 -26.59 -7.12 -0.97
CA SER A 348 -25.83 -8.36 -0.89
C SER A 348 -24.42 -8.15 -0.32
N LEU A 349 -23.95 -9.09 0.51
CA LEU A 349 -22.56 -9.23 0.91
C LEU A 349 -22.15 -10.72 0.82
N THR A 350 -21.18 -11.02 -0.04
CA THR A 350 -20.54 -12.34 -0.15
C THR A 350 -19.11 -12.21 0.35
N ILE A 351 -18.71 -13.02 1.34
CA ILE A 351 -17.35 -13.01 1.88
C ILE A 351 -16.81 -14.43 2.02
N ALA A 352 -15.56 -14.63 1.61
CA ALA A 352 -14.85 -15.87 1.86
C ALA A 352 -14.64 -16.10 3.38
N PRO A 353 -14.44 -17.36 3.83
CA PRO A 353 -14.08 -17.65 5.22
C PRO A 353 -12.84 -16.85 5.64
N ALA A 354 -12.85 -16.25 6.84
CA ALA A 354 -11.79 -15.32 7.26
C ALA A 354 -10.40 -15.99 7.36
N GLN A 355 -10.36 -17.30 7.58
CA GLN A 355 -9.16 -18.13 7.57
C GLN A 355 -8.50 -18.19 6.18
N SER A 356 -9.23 -17.86 5.11
CA SER A 356 -8.70 -17.82 3.73
C SER A 356 -7.84 -16.60 3.42
N MET A 357 -7.69 -15.63 4.34
CA MET A 357 -6.85 -14.43 4.17
C MET A 357 -5.35 -14.74 3.98
N ASN A 358 -4.93 -16.01 4.11
CA ASN A 358 -3.61 -16.54 3.72
C ASN A 358 -2.39 -15.85 4.38
N MET A 359 -2.56 -15.32 5.59
CA MET A 359 -1.50 -14.72 6.38
C MET A 359 -1.69 -15.02 7.87
N LEU A 360 -0.60 -15.07 8.64
CA LEU A 360 -0.64 -14.96 10.10
C LEU A 360 -0.99 -13.51 10.48
N LEU A 361 -2.26 -13.13 10.31
CA LEU A 361 -2.79 -11.87 10.77
C LEU A 361 -3.09 -11.99 12.26
N SER A 362 -2.31 -11.27 13.07
CA SER A 362 -2.66 -10.98 14.45
C SER A 362 -3.75 -9.92 14.47
N THR A 363 -4.86 -10.22 15.14
CA THR A 363 -5.87 -9.20 15.41
C THR A 363 -5.45 -8.33 16.59
N ASP A 364 -5.85 -7.05 16.59
CA ASP A 364 -5.82 -6.08 17.70
C ASP A 364 -4.52 -5.90 18.55
N HIS A 365 -3.39 -6.45 18.08
CA HIS A 365 -2.12 -6.64 18.81
C HIS A 365 -2.12 -7.74 19.89
N SER A 366 -3.18 -8.55 20.03
CA SER A 366 -3.19 -9.74 20.91
C SER A 366 -2.31 -10.89 20.42
N ASN A 367 -1.81 -10.85 19.18
CA ASN A 367 -1.11 -11.95 18.50
C ASN A 367 -1.96 -13.20 18.23
N HIS A 368 -3.29 -13.10 18.31
CA HIS A 368 -4.20 -14.19 17.97
C HIS A 368 -4.50 -14.24 16.47
N LEU A 369 -4.47 -15.45 15.90
CA LEU A 369 -4.88 -15.72 14.52
C LEU A 369 -6.37 -15.42 14.30
N ILE A 370 -6.71 -14.90 13.13
CA ILE A 370 -8.10 -14.82 12.67
C ILE A 370 -8.66 -16.25 12.50
N THR A 371 -9.67 -16.61 13.29
CA THR A 371 -10.34 -17.92 13.21
C THR A 371 -11.71 -17.86 12.53
N GLY A 372 -12.27 -16.67 12.25
CA GLY A 372 -13.61 -16.55 11.68
C GLY A 372 -14.08 -15.10 11.50
N TRP A 373 -15.31 -14.96 10.99
CA TRP A 373 -16.04 -13.69 10.92
C TRP A 373 -17.04 -13.62 12.07
N TYR A 374 -16.92 -12.61 12.93
CA TYR A 374 -17.73 -12.48 14.14
C TYR A 374 -18.57 -11.22 14.13
N LEU A 375 -19.74 -11.26 14.76
CA LEU A 375 -20.58 -10.08 14.98
C LEU A 375 -19.87 -9.05 15.87
N ASP A 376 -20.01 -7.78 15.49
CA ASP A 376 -19.50 -6.61 16.21
C ASP A 376 -20.63 -5.62 16.60
N ASP A 377 -21.85 -6.13 16.74
CA ASP A 377 -23.02 -5.42 17.32
C ASP A 377 -23.88 -6.38 18.18
N PRO A 378 -23.77 -6.37 19.53
CA PRO A 378 -22.88 -5.55 20.34
C PRO A 378 -21.40 -5.81 20.03
N ARG A 379 -20.51 -4.86 20.39
CA ARG A 379 -19.07 -4.93 20.12
C ARG A 379 -18.50 -6.31 20.40
N TRP A 380 -17.72 -6.84 19.47
CA TRP A 380 -17.08 -8.15 19.59
C TRP A 380 -16.23 -8.21 20.85
N GLN A 381 -16.34 -9.32 21.59
CA GLN A 381 -15.51 -9.66 22.74
C GLN A 381 -15.20 -11.16 22.69
N ALA A 382 -13.98 -11.55 23.04
CA ALA A 382 -13.51 -12.94 22.95
C ALA A 382 -14.22 -13.94 23.88
N ASP A 383 -14.91 -13.49 24.93
CA ASP A 383 -15.68 -14.33 25.85
C ASP A 383 -17.17 -14.43 25.50
N SER A 384 -17.62 -13.68 24.49
CA SER A 384 -18.99 -13.72 23.95
C SER A 384 -19.01 -13.66 22.43
N ALA A 385 -17.98 -14.20 21.78
CA ALA A 385 -17.82 -14.17 20.33
C ALA A 385 -18.97 -14.92 19.63
N GLN A 386 -19.56 -14.30 18.61
CA GLN A 386 -20.64 -14.90 17.81
C GLN A 386 -20.21 -14.99 16.36
N GLU A 387 -19.74 -16.17 15.95
CA GLU A 387 -19.35 -16.43 14.56
C GLU A 387 -20.59 -16.44 13.66
N ILE A 388 -20.44 -15.94 12.43
CA ILE A 388 -21.49 -15.96 11.41
C ILE A 388 -21.20 -16.98 10.33
N ASP A 389 -22.24 -17.67 9.86
CA ASP A 389 -22.16 -18.50 8.66
C ASP A 389 -22.07 -17.61 7.42
N VAL A 390 -20.92 -17.65 6.75
CA VAL A 390 -20.62 -16.93 5.51
C VAL A 390 -20.68 -17.82 4.27
N THR A 391 -21.07 -19.10 4.41
CA THR A 391 -21.18 -20.04 3.26
C THR A 391 -22.30 -19.65 2.29
N VAL A 392 -23.21 -18.77 2.72
CA VAL A 392 -24.25 -18.15 1.91
C VAL A 392 -24.09 -16.63 1.91
N SER A 393 -24.40 -15.98 0.78
CA SER A 393 -24.41 -14.51 0.72
C SER A 393 -25.41 -13.95 1.73
N LEU A 394 -24.95 -13.00 2.54
CA LEU A 394 -25.82 -12.19 3.38
C LEU A 394 -26.64 -11.28 2.46
N GLY A 395 -27.96 -11.31 2.61
CA GLY A 395 -28.88 -10.46 1.84
C GLY A 395 -28.96 -9.03 2.41
N LYS A 396 -30.11 -8.38 2.22
CA LYS A 396 -30.39 -7.05 2.79
C LYS A 396 -30.74 -7.13 4.29
N VAL A 397 -29.74 -7.49 5.08
CA VAL A 397 -29.78 -7.52 6.55
C VAL A 397 -28.65 -6.63 7.04
N THR A 398 -28.93 -5.78 8.03
CA THR A 398 -27.89 -4.95 8.64
C THR A 398 -26.98 -5.81 9.50
N THR A 399 -25.70 -5.91 9.14
CA THR A 399 -24.72 -6.79 9.79
C THR A 399 -23.42 -6.05 10.03
N PHE A 400 -22.82 -6.23 11.20
CA PHE A 400 -21.55 -5.60 11.59
C PHE A 400 -20.56 -6.69 11.94
N LEU A 401 -19.38 -6.66 11.31
CA LEU A 401 -18.43 -7.75 11.33
C LEU A 401 -17.02 -7.30 11.71
N LYS A 402 -16.35 -8.18 12.43
CA LYS A 402 -14.92 -8.16 12.71
C LYS A 402 -14.31 -9.48 12.25
N ALA A 403 -13.16 -9.41 11.59
CA ALA A 403 -12.30 -10.58 11.41
C ALA A 403 -11.54 -10.76 12.74
N ALA A 404 -11.84 -11.85 13.47
CA ALA A 404 -11.39 -12.02 14.85
C ALA A 404 -11.09 -13.48 15.17
N TYR A 405 -10.82 -13.77 16.44
CA TYR A 405 -10.73 -15.13 16.98
C TYR A 405 -11.98 -15.49 17.80
N GLY A 406 -12.30 -16.78 17.89
CA GLY A 406 -13.43 -17.27 18.69
C GLY A 406 -13.08 -17.41 20.17
N SER A 407 -11.88 -17.90 20.47
CA SER A 407 -11.52 -18.39 21.80
C SER A 407 -10.52 -17.48 22.53
N LYS A 408 -10.89 -17.04 23.73
CA LYS A 408 -10.01 -16.23 24.60
C LYS A 408 -8.74 -16.98 25.06
N TYR A 409 -8.74 -18.31 25.03
CA TYR A 409 -7.71 -19.15 25.63
C TYR A 409 -6.76 -19.70 24.57
N VAL A 410 -5.49 -19.30 24.63
CA VAL A 410 -4.49 -19.63 23.63
C VAL A 410 -3.38 -20.47 24.21
N VAL A 411 -3.03 -21.53 23.48
CA VAL A 411 -1.89 -22.40 23.78
C VAL A 411 -0.70 -21.90 22.96
N THR A 412 0.32 -21.39 23.65
CA THR A 412 1.53 -20.86 23.02
C THR A 412 2.72 -21.79 23.22
N TYR A 413 3.72 -21.68 22.36
CA TYR A 413 4.95 -22.48 22.43
C TYR A 413 6.17 -21.56 22.44
N ARG A 414 7.15 -21.90 23.26
CA ARG A 414 8.46 -21.22 23.29
C ARG A 414 9.58 -22.23 23.42
N PHE A 415 10.66 -22.05 22.68
CA PHE A 415 11.84 -22.90 22.77
C PHE A 415 12.95 -22.28 23.61
N VAL A 416 13.68 -23.12 24.34
CA VAL A 416 14.85 -22.74 25.15
C VAL A 416 16.06 -23.62 24.86
N ASN A 417 17.26 -23.06 25.03
CA ASN A 417 18.54 -23.74 24.89
C ASN A 417 19.01 -24.30 26.26
N ASP A 418 19.29 -25.60 26.32
CA ASP A 418 19.83 -26.33 27.49
C ASP A 418 21.34 -26.66 27.34
N SER A 419 22.08 -25.81 26.62
CA SER A 419 23.51 -26.00 26.34
C SER A 419 24.28 -24.69 26.50
N GLU A 420 25.44 -24.73 27.17
CA GLU A 420 26.30 -23.56 27.35
C GLU A 420 26.72 -22.98 25.98
N GLY A 421 26.27 -21.75 25.69
CA GLY A 421 26.51 -21.08 24.41
C GLY A 421 25.50 -19.97 24.13
N GLU A 422 25.53 -19.45 22.90
CA GLU A 422 24.60 -18.42 22.43
C GLU A 422 23.18 -19.01 22.14
N GLY A 423 22.27 -18.16 21.67
CA GLY A 423 20.84 -18.48 21.50
C GLY A 423 20.53 -19.57 20.46
N LEU A 424 19.26 -19.97 20.41
CA LEU A 424 18.77 -20.97 19.45
C LEU A 424 18.92 -20.45 17.99
N PRO A 425 19.45 -21.27 17.06
CA PRO A 425 19.48 -20.92 15.65
C PRO A 425 18.07 -20.70 15.07
N ALA A 426 17.97 -19.85 14.05
CA ALA A 426 16.71 -19.56 13.36
C ALA A 426 15.99 -20.83 12.85
N GLU A 427 16.76 -21.84 12.39
CA GLU A 427 16.25 -23.15 11.97
C GLU A 427 15.50 -23.91 13.08
N ILE A 428 15.86 -23.70 14.36
CA ILE A 428 15.18 -24.30 15.51
C ILE A 428 13.94 -23.48 15.89
N VAL A 429 14.06 -22.15 15.87
CA VAL A 429 12.94 -21.24 16.16
C VAL A 429 11.81 -21.41 15.12
N ALA A 430 12.15 -21.67 13.86
CA ALA A 430 11.19 -21.96 12.79
C ALA A 430 10.41 -23.28 12.96
N LEU A 431 10.74 -24.12 13.95
CA LEU A 431 10.01 -25.36 14.26
C LEU A 431 8.95 -25.17 15.37
N LEU A 432 8.73 -23.95 15.85
CA LEU A 432 7.68 -23.65 16.84
C LEU A 432 6.30 -24.05 16.28
N PRO A 433 5.52 -24.90 16.98
CA PRO A 433 4.16 -25.20 16.59
C PRO A 433 3.24 -23.99 16.76
N ALA A 434 2.12 -24.01 16.03
CA ALA A 434 0.95 -23.19 16.31
C ALA A 434 -0.21 -24.12 16.70
N ASP A 435 -0.92 -23.81 17.79
CA ASP A 435 -2.20 -24.43 18.07
C ASP A 435 -3.31 -23.57 17.46
N THR A 436 -4.28 -24.23 16.83
CA THR A 436 -5.44 -23.60 16.19
C THR A 436 -6.76 -24.19 16.71
N GLN A 437 -6.71 -24.95 17.80
CA GLN A 437 -7.90 -25.46 18.47
C GLN A 437 -8.52 -24.39 19.38
N GLU A 438 -9.84 -24.46 19.51
CA GLU A 438 -10.61 -23.71 20.48
C GLU A 438 -10.49 -24.37 21.86
N HIS A 439 -10.15 -23.56 22.87
CA HIS A 439 -9.94 -24.00 24.25
C HIS A 439 -10.82 -23.19 25.22
N HIS A 440 -11.15 -23.80 26.35
CA HIS A 440 -11.96 -23.25 27.45
C HIS A 440 -11.30 -23.53 28.80
N VAL A 441 -11.70 -22.80 29.85
CA VAL A 441 -11.24 -23.08 31.22
C VAL A 441 -11.60 -24.50 31.64
N GLY A 442 -10.60 -25.27 32.05
CA GLY A 442 -10.72 -26.67 32.45
C GLY A 442 -10.34 -27.68 31.35
N ASP A 443 -10.13 -27.24 30.11
CA ASP A 443 -9.70 -28.14 29.04
C ASP A 443 -8.29 -28.69 29.31
N THR A 444 -8.08 -29.96 28.99
CA THR A 444 -6.78 -30.65 29.15
C THR A 444 -6.06 -30.67 27.81
N VAL A 445 -5.00 -29.88 27.69
CA VAL A 445 -4.22 -29.72 26.46
C VAL A 445 -2.97 -30.58 26.49
N ILE A 446 -2.71 -31.30 25.41
CA ILE A 446 -1.48 -32.07 25.17
C ILE A 446 -0.65 -31.28 24.13
N PRO A 447 0.65 -31.01 24.36
CA PRO A 447 1.42 -30.12 23.50
C PRO A 447 1.75 -30.74 22.14
N ILE A 448 1.56 -29.93 21.09
CA ILE A 448 1.90 -30.28 19.71
C ILE A 448 3.42 -30.44 19.59
N GLN A 449 3.88 -31.55 19.01
CA GLN A 449 5.31 -31.78 18.80
C GLN A 449 5.84 -30.98 17.61
N PRO A 450 7.10 -30.47 17.65
CA PRO A 450 7.71 -29.84 16.48
C PRO A 450 7.83 -30.84 15.32
N THR A 451 7.75 -30.35 14.09
CA THR A 451 7.78 -31.17 12.86
C THR A 451 9.11 -31.93 12.68
N GLN A 452 10.16 -31.50 13.38
CA GLN A 452 11.42 -32.22 13.50
C GLN A 452 11.86 -32.25 14.97
N LEU A 453 12.31 -33.42 15.45
CA LEU A 453 12.86 -33.59 16.80
C LEU A 453 14.41 -33.53 16.82
N LYS A 454 15.05 -33.50 15.64
CA LYS A 454 16.51 -33.42 15.47
C LYS A 454 16.85 -32.60 14.24
N VAL A 455 17.75 -31.63 14.39
CA VAL A 455 18.22 -30.74 13.31
C VAL A 455 19.73 -30.76 13.28
N ALA A 456 20.32 -31.11 12.13
CA ALA A 456 21.76 -31.12 11.96
C ALA A 456 22.24 -29.76 11.44
N VAL A 457 23.19 -29.14 12.15
CA VAL A 457 23.77 -27.83 11.82
C VAL A 457 25.30 -27.94 11.69
N ALA A 458 25.95 -26.85 11.29
CA ALA A 458 27.41 -26.78 11.27
C ALA A 458 27.99 -27.07 12.67
N GLY A 459 28.74 -28.16 12.80
CA GLY A 459 29.43 -28.54 14.04
C GLY A 459 28.69 -29.51 14.97
N GLY A 460 27.39 -29.81 14.76
CA GLY A 460 26.65 -30.71 15.63
C GLY A 460 25.18 -30.91 15.28
N VAL A 461 24.41 -31.48 16.21
CA VAL A 461 22.99 -31.78 16.05
C VAL A 461 22.23 -31.23 17.26
N TRP A 462 21.21 -30.41 17.01
CA TRP A 462 20.21 -30.04 17.99
C TRP A 462 19.19 -31.16 18.15
N GLU A 463 18.85 -31.51 19.38
CA GLU A 463 17.89 -32.56 19.71
C GLU A 463 16.85 -32.03 20.71
N PHE A 464 15.58 -32.14 20.34
CA PHE A 464 14.45 -31.80 21.20
C PHE A 464 14.36 -32.78 22.37
N LYS A 465 14.13 -32.26 23.57
CA LYS A 465 14.06 -33.04 24.82
C LYS A 465 12.65 -33.29 25.29
N GLY A 466 11.69 -32.49 24.82
CA GLY A 466 10.32 -32.48 25.28
C GLY A 466 9.91 -31.08 25.76
N TYR A 467 8.66 -30.99 26.19
CA TYR A 467 8.10 -29.81 26.84
C TYR A 467 8.25 -29.89 28.37
N ASP A 468 7.99 -28.78 29.03
CA ASP A 468 7.99 -28.65 30.49
C ASP A 468 6.84 -29.42 31.17
N ALA A 469 5.81 -29.82 30.43
CA ALA A 469 4.76 -30.73 30.89
C ALA A 469 4.21 -31.61 29.74
N ASP A 470 3.78 -32.84 30.06
CA ASP A 470 3.11 -33.75 29.12
C ASP A 470 1.67 -33.30 28.78
N HIS A 471 1.05 -32.53 29.66
CA HIS A 471 -0.24 -31.86 29.47
C HIS A 471 -0.35 -30.65 30.41
N LYS A 472 -1.27 -29.74 30.11
CA LYS A 472 -1.66 -28.62 31.00
C LYS A 472 -3.17 -28.49 31.03
N ILE A 473 -3.71 -28.00 32.15
CA ILE A 473 -5.10 -27.55 32.23
C ILE A 473 -5.13 -26.07 31.84
N VAL A 474 -6.08 -25.68 31.01
CA VAL A 474 -6.32 -24.28 30.67
C VAL A 474 -6.98 -23.61 31.87
N GLU A 475 -6.20 -22.85 32.63
CA GLU A 475 -6.67 -22.06 33.78
C GLU A 475 -6.65 -20.55 33.48
N ASP A 476 -5.75 -20.12 32.60
CA ASP A 476 -5.50 -18.73 32.21
C ASP A 476 -5.65 -18.52 30.69
N ILE A 477 -5.77 -17.24 30.30
CA ILE A 477 -5.85 -16.77 28.90
C ILE A 477 -4.71 -17.31 28.02
N ILE A 478 -3.51 -17.48 28.58
CA ILE A 478 -2.35 -18.04 27.86
C ILE A 478 -1.83 -19.26 28.62
N THR A 479 -1.83 -20.41 27.95
CA THR A 479 -1.19 -21.65 28.40
C THR A 479 0.08 -21.88 27.58
N GLU A 480 1.23 -21.38 28.06
CA GLU A 480 2.52 -21.57 27.37
C GLU A 480 3.11 -22.96 27.64
N PHE A 481 3.57 -23.68 26.61
CA PHE A 481 4.47 -24.83 26.71
C PHE A 481 5.90 -24.46 26.35
N VAL A 482 6.85 -24.85 27.20
CA VAL A 482 8.27 -24.50 27.05
C VAL A 482 9.06 -25.73 26.58
N GLY A 483 9.41 -25.74 25.30
CA GLY A 483 10.11 -26.84 24.65
C GLY A 483 11.64 -26.71 24.76
N THR A 484 12.30 -27.75 25.24
CA THR A 484 13.74 -27.71 25.50
C THR A 484 14.54 -28.35 24.37
N TRP A 485 15.54 -27.63 23.85
CA TRP A 485 16.49 -28.12 22.85
C TRP A 485 17.92 -28.14 23.41
N ALA A 486 18.66 -29.21 23.14
CA ALA A 486 20.08 -29.29 23.52
C ALA A 486 20.98 -29.60 22.31
N PHE A 487 22.14 -28.96 22.26
CA PHE A 487 23.12 -29.14 21.21
C PHE A 487 24.10 -30.27 21.53
N LYS A 488 24.26 -31.19 20.58
CA LYS A 488 25.26 -32.27 20.64
C LYS A 488 26.34 -32.00 19.58
N PRO A 489 27.55 -31.55 19.96
CA PRO A 489 28.63 -31.36 19.00
C PRO A 489 29.04 -32.70 18.36
N ASN A 490 29.38 -32.66 17.08
CA ASN A 490 29.88 -33.83 16.37
C ASN A 490 31.24 -34.24 16.96
N LYS A 491 31.47 -35.56 17.12
CA LYS A 491 32.74 -36.11 17.62
C LYS A 491 33.88 -35.85 16.62
N GLY A 492 34.48 -34.66 16.74
CA GLY A 492 35.55 -34.17 15.87
C GLY A 492 35.89 -32.68 16.01
N SER A 493 35.03 -31.84 16.60
CA SER A 493 35.29 -30.39 16.72
C SER A 493 36.07 -29.93 17.96
N LEU A 494 36.37 -30.82 18.91
CA LEU A 494 37.22 -30.50 20.07
C LEU A 494 38.72 -30.52 19.71
N ASN A 495 39.14 -29.60 18.84
CA ASN A 495 40.55 -29.25 18.62
C ASN A 495 40.78 -27.77 18.99
N GLY A 496 40.64 -27.48 20.28
CA GLY A 496 40.90 -26.17 20.88
C GLY A 496 41.58 -26.31 22.25
N THR A 497 42.89 -26.59 22.25
CA THR A 497 43.79 -26.51 23.43
C THR A 497 45.24 -26.39 22.93
N PRO A 498 46.18 -25.76 23.67
CA PRO A 498 46.33 -25.91 25.11
C PRO A 498 46.44 -24.60 25.92
N GLY A 499 45.79 -24.59 27.10
CA GLY A 499 46.21 -23.72 28.19
C GLY A 499 47.52 -24.22 28.79
N THR A 500 48.56 -23.39 28.79
CA THR A 500 49.82 -23.66 29.51
C THR A 500 49.86 -22.89 30.83
N LYS A 501 50.12 -23.61 31.93
CA LYS A 501 50.42 -23.01 33.25
C LYS A 501 51.94 -22.91 33.47
N PRO A 502 52.42 -22.02 34.36
CA PRO A 502 53.64 -21.25 34.11
C PRO A 502 54.90 -21.77 34.83
N LYS A 503 56.08 -21.33 34.37
CA LYS A 503 57.20 -20.88 35.25
C LYS A 503 58.33 -20.12 34.53
N SER A 504 58.59 -18.90 35.02
CA SER A 504 59.88 -18.17 35.16
C SER A 504 61.04 -18.36 34.15
N ALA A 505 61.46 -17.26 33.52
CA ALA A 505 62.78 -16.62 33.73
C ALA A 505 62.81 -15.20 33.12
N ALA A 506 63.75 -14.34 33.54
CA ALA A 506 63.69 -12.89 33.30
C ALA A 506 64.76 -12.33 32.34
N ALA A 507 64.38 -11.35 31.53
CA ALA A 507 65.17 -10.21 31.04
C ALA A 507 64.18 -9.23 30.35
N ARG A 508 63.88 -8.02 30.84
CA ARG A 508 64.67 -6.81 31.15
C ARG A 508 64.57 -5.76 30.01
N VAL A 509 63.70 -4.75 30.22
CA VAL A 509 63.84 -3.33 29.80
C VAL A 509 63.72 -3.04 28.28
N GLU A 510 63.13 -1.95 27.75
CA GLU A 510 62.54 -0.66 28.22
C GLU A 510 61.37 -0.32 27.25
N GLY A 511 60.36 0.52 27.51
CA GLY A 511 59.95 1.30 28.68
C GLY A 511 58.89 2.35 28.28
N LYS A 512 58.21 2.97 29.27
CA LYS A 512 57.50 4.30 29.24
C LYS A 512 56.35 4.52 28.22
N GLU A 513 55.35 5.38 28.38
CA GLU A 513 54.70 6.16 29.47
C GLU A 513 53.41 6.77 28.84
N GLU A 514 52.30 7.12 29.50
CA GLU A 514 51.70 6.79 30.81
C GLU A 514 50.27 7.43 30.89
N GLN A 515 49.37 6.98 31.80
CA GLN A 515 48.13 7.66 32.28
C GLN A 515 46.92 7.78 31.29
N LEU A 516 45.65 8.01 31.68
CA LEU A 516 44.95 8.27 32.97
C LEU A 516 43.81 7.21 33.17
N ARG A 517 43.42 6.75 34.39
CA ARG A 517 42.51 7.35 35.41
C ARG A 517 41.18 7.84 34.81
N GLU A 518 40.00 7.51 35.35
CA GLU A 518 39.47 7.77 36.72
C GLU A 518 38.85 6.48 37.36
N SER A 519 38.89 6.15 38.66
CA SER A 519 38.35 6.79 39.89
C SER A 519 36.86 7.20 39.81
N GLY A 520 35.92 6.72 40.63
CA GLY A 520 35.96 5.76 41.74
C GLY A 520 35.18 6.28 42.96
N ALA A 521 34.16 5.54 43.40
CA ALA A 521 33.44 5.68 44.68
C ALA A 521 32.65 7.01 44.89
N GLN A 522 31.60 7.11 45.73
CA GLN A 522 30.72 6.11 46.38
C GLN A 522 29.42 6.80 46.86
N ASN A 523 28.41 5.98 47.16
CA ASN A 523 27.42 6.16 48.24
C ASN A 523 26.22 7.14 48.16
N ILE A 524 25.03 6.51 48.24
CA ILE A 524 23.92 6.80 49.18
C ILE A 524 23.21 8.16 49.03
N ASN A 525 21.96 8.17 48.53
CA ASN A 525 20.76 8.01 49.40
C ASN A 525 19.46 7.87 48.60
N ILE A 526 18.42 7.27 49.21
CA ILE A 526 17.04 7.20 48.64
C ILE A 526 16.12 8.15 49.42
N PRO A 527 15.34 8.98 48.73
CA PRO A 527 13.99 9.34 49.20
C PRO A 527 12.89 8.98 48.19
N LYS A 528 11.66 8.86 48.69
CA LYS A 528 10.46 8.44 47.93
C LYS A 528 9.72 9.61 47.26
N THR A 529 8.95 9.24 46.23
CA THR A 529 7.67 9.87 45.77
C THR A 529 7.67 11.34 45.37
N GLY A 530 7.36 11.59 44.10
CA GLY A 530 7.00 12.90 43.57
C GLY A 530 6.57 12.77 42.11
N ASP A 531 5.32 13.11 41.84
CA ASP A 531 4.67 13.04 40.53
C ASP A 531 5.27 14.06 39.52
N THR A 532 4.96 13.85 38.24
CA THR A 532 4.89 14.79 37.10
C THR A 532 5.88 14.65 35.92
N THR A 533 5.24 14.57 34.73
CA THR A 533 5.61 15.17 33.43
C THR A 533 6.55 14.51 32.41
N ASN A 534 6.09 14.67 31.14
CA ASN A 534 6.83 14.84 29.89
C ASN A 534 7.44 13.62 29.18
N ILE A 535 6.60 13.03 28.33
CA ILE A 535 7.03 12.34 27.10
C ILE A 535 7.65 13.36 26.13
N LYS A 536 8.87 13.10 25.64
CA LYS A 536 9.30 13.49 24.27
C LYS A 536 10.56 12.76 23.79
N LEU A 537 10.37 12.02 22.69
CA LEU A 537 11.28 11.72 21.56
C LEU A 537 12.81 11.69 21.75
N TYR A 538 13.38 10.51 21.46
CA TYR A 538 14.61 10.28 20.66
C TYR A 538 14.36 8.98 19.86
N SER A 539 14.30 8.92 18.52
CA SER A 539 15.25 9.28 17.45
C SER A 539 16.45 8.31 17.28
N PHE A 540 16.26 7.27 16.46
CA PHE A 540 17.32 6.52 15.74
C PHE A 540 16.72 6.08 14.39
N LEU A 541 16.93 6.80 13.29
CA LEU A 541 18.10 6.81 12.39
C LEU A 541 18.25 5.52 11.57
N PHE A 542 18.09 5.66 10.24
CA PHE A 542 18.21 4.63 9.22
C PHE A 542 19.63 4.02 9.12
N ALA A 543 19.70 2.75 8.74
CA ALA A 543 20.86 2.17 8.05
C ALA A 543 20.40 1.12 7.02
N ALA A 544 20.51 1.45 5.73
CA ALA A 544 20.46 0.46 4.65
C ALA A 544 21.84 -0.23 4.50
N PRO A 545 21.90 -1.33 3.74
CA PRO A 545 22.99 -1.39 2.75
C PRO A 545 22.53 -1.77 1.34
N ILE A 546 23.37 -1.39 0.38
CA ILE A 546 23.16 -1.40 -1.07
C ILE A 546 23.66 -2.71 -1.70
N MET A 547 23.01 -3.14 -2.78
CA MET A 547 23.41 -4.23 -3.69
C MET A 547 24.79 -4.01 -4.36
N ILE A 548 25.51 -5.09 -4.70
CA ILE A 548 26.25 -5.21 -5.97
C ILE A 548 26.62 -6.67 -6.31
N LEU A 549 26.63 -6.96 -7.62
CA LEU A 549 26.95 -8.21 -8.34
C LEU A 549 28.19 -8.99 -7.85
N LEU A 550 28.17 -10.33 -8.03
CA LEU A 550 29.04 -11.00 -9.03
C LEU A 550 28.76 -12.50 -9.31
N ALA A 551 28.70 -12.80 -10.61
CA ALA A 551 29.12 -14.04 -11.30
C ALA A 551 28.57 -15.45 -10.92
N LEU A 552 27.81 -16.01 -11.86
CA LEU A 552 28.18 -17.21 -12.64
C LEU A 552 29.14 -18.24 -11.99
N PHE A 553 28.66 -19.46 -11.68
CA PHE A 553 29.07 -20.73 -12.35
C PHE A 553 28.47 -22.00 -11.69
N TYR A 554 28.48 -23.11 -12.45
CA TYR A 554 28.16 -24.52 -12.08
C TYR A 554 26.68 -24.89 -11.77
N TYR A 555 26.19 -26.11 -12.10
CA TYR A 555 26.36 -26.98 -13.28
C TYR A 555 25.31 -28.12 -13.21
N ARG A 556 25.01 -28.73 -14.35
CA ARG A 556 24.22 -29.98 -14.56
C ARG A 556 24.02 -30.89 -13.32
N LYS A 557 22.76 -31.30 -13.11
CA LYS A 557 22.33 -32.64 -13.57
C LYS A 557 20.84 -32.70 -13.88
#